data_AF-A0A970BT03-F1
#
_entry.id   AF-A0A970BT03-F1
#
_cell.length_a   1.000
_cell.length_b   1.000
_cell.length_c   1.000
_cell.angle_alpha   90.00
_cell.angle_beta   90.00
_cell.angle_gamma   90.00
#
_symmetry.space_group_name_H-M   'P 1'
#
loop_
_entity.id
_entity.type
_entity.pdbx_description
1 polymer ?
#
loop_
_entity_poly.entity_id
_entity_poly.type
_entity_poly.pdbx_seq_one_letter_code
_entity_poly.pdbx_strand_id
1 'polypeptide(L)'
;WFESQHLPEEAYGAAEAIQTYRQHQRRIHAGRIWPIGEEPSGLSWTGFQSEREGGGYLAVYRERTERASARLRVRGAAGRRVVCEPIIGQGAPLDVEAGADGVVTFALPTPWSYALYAYTIA
;
A
#
# COMPACT_ATOMS: atom_id res chain seq x y z
N TRP A 1 -22.66 12.89 17.97
CA TRP A 1 -22.34 14.19 17.37
C TRP A 1 -20.82 14.27 17.32
N PHE A 2 -20.21 14.46 16.15
CA PHE A 2 -18.75 14.55 15.99
C PHE A 2 -18.44 15.99 15.58
N GLU A 3 -17.89 16.79 16.50
CA GLU A 3 -17.50 18.17 16.23
C GLU A 3 -16.23 18.16 15.38
N SER A 4 -16.36 18.45 14.08
CA SER A 4 -15.26 18.47 13.11
C SER A 4 -14.47 19.78 13.07
N GLN A 5 -14.74 20.73 13.97
CA GLN A 5 -14.22 22.10 13.87
C GLN A 5 -12.84 22.33 14.54
N HIS A 6 -12.24 21.31 15.16
CA HIS A 6 -10.92 21.43 15.82
C HIS A 6 -9.93 20.37 15.33
N LEU A 7 -9.80 20.20 14.02
CA LEU A 7 -8.70 19.39 13.48
C LEU A 7 -7.37 20.12 13.77
N PRO A 8 -6.38 19.45 14.40
CA PRO A 8 -5.04 20.00 14.58
C PRO A 8 -4.44 20.40 13.22
N GLU A 9 -3.50 21.35 13.20
CA GLU A 9 -2.89 21.84 11.96
C GLU A 9 -2.22 20.70 11.17
N GLU A 10 -1.71 19.69 11.88
CA GLU A 10 -1.12 18.47 11.33
C GLU A 10 -2.14 17.63 10.52
N ALA A 11 -3.43 17.70 10.86
CA ALA A 11 -4.47 16.98 10.15
C ALA A 11 -4.79 17.57 8.76
N TYR A 12 -4.42 18.83 8.51
CA TYR A 12 -4.50 19.41 7.15
C TYR A 12 -3.47 18.79 6.20
N GLY A 13 -2.37 18.23 6.73
CA GLY A 13 -1.43 17.43 5.95
C GLY A 13 -2.06 16.19 5.31
N ALA A 14 -3.18 15.70 5.86
CA ALA A 14 -3.94 14.61 5.26
C ALA A 14 -4.81 15.05 4.07
N ALA A 15 -5.10 16.35 3.91
CA ALA A 15 -6.02 16.84 2.89
C ALA A 15 -5.52 16.55 1.47
N GLU A 16 -4.24 16.76 1.20
CA GLU A 16 -3.62 16.42 -0.09
C GLU A 16 -3.70 14.92 -0.36
N ALA A 17 -3.33 14.10 0.62
CA ALA A 17 -3.41 12.64 0.50
C ALA A 17 -4.85 12.16 0.23
N ILE A 18 -5.85 12.76 0.88
CA ILE A 18 -7.27 12.46 0.66
C ILE A 18 -7.72 12.89 -0.73
N GLN A 19 -7.30 14.07 -1.21
CA GLN A 19 -7.62 14.53 -2.56
C GLN A 19 -7.05 13.60 -3.62
N THR A 20 -5.78 13.22 -3.49
CA THR A 20 -5.14 12.25 -4.38
C THR A 20 -5.82 10.89 -4.30
N TYR A 21 -6.10 10.37 -3.10
CA TYR A 21 -6.83 9.12 -2.92
C TYR A 21 -8.19 9.14 -3.64
N ARG A 22 -8.95 10.24 -3.53
CA ARG A 22 -10.28 10.38 -4.16
C ARG A 22 -10.24 10.25 -5.69
N GLN A 23 -9.11 10.60 -6.33
CA GLN A 23 -8.92 10.41 -7.77
C GLN A 23 -8.81 8.91 -8.14
N HIS A 24 -8.29 8.08 -7.23
CA HIS A 24 -8.10 6.64 -7.42
C HIS A 24 -9.18 5.76 -6.79
N GLN A 25 -9.93 6.27 -5.80
CA GLN A 25 -10.84 5.48 -4.95
C GLN A 25 -11.79 4.57 -5.72
N ARG A 26 -12.38 5.05 -6.83
CA ARG A 26 -13.33 4.25 -7.63
C ARG A 26 -12.66 3.01 -8.21
N ARG A 27 -11.41 3.12 -8.66
CA ARG A 27 -10.66 2.00 -9.24
C ARG A 27 -10.15 1.04 -8.16
N ILE A 28 -9.83 1.56 -6.96
CA ILE A 28 -9.46 0.74 -5.80
C ILE A 28 -10.68 -0.10 -5.36
N HIS A 29 -11.84 0.52 -5.17
CA HIS A 29 -13.04 -0.19 -4.73
C HIS A 29 -13.66 -1.12 -5.78
N ALA A 30 -13.33 -0.94 -7.06
CA ALA A 30 -13.75 -1.83 -8.14
C ALA A 30 -12.85 -3.08 -8.28
N GLY A 31 -11.71 -3.14 -7.58
CA GLY A 31 -10.82 -4.30 -7.60
C GLY A 31 -11.25 -5.39 -6.63
N ARG A 32 -10.77 -6.61 -6.87
CA ARG A 32 -10.93 -7.71 -5.92
C ARG A 32 -9.92 -7.54 -4.77
N ILE A 33 -10.41 -7.42 -3.55
CA ILE A 33 -9.58 -7.15 -2.38
C ILE A 33 -9.01 -8.46 -1.80
N TRP A 34 -7.69 -8.49 -1.62
CA TRP A 34 -6.97 -9.59 -0.96
C TRP A 34 -6.10 -9.03 0.16
N PRO A 35 -6.08 -9.63 1.36
CA PRO A 35 -5.14 -9.24 2.39
C PRO A 35 -3.71 -9.58 1.96
N ILE A 36 -2.75 -8.75 2.37
CA ILE A 36 -1.32 -9.00 2.22
C ILE A 36 -0.62 -8.79 3.56
N GLY A 37 0.47 -9.52 3.79
CA GLY A 37 1.19 -9.47 5.06
C GLY A 37 0.48 -10.21 6.18
N GLU A 38 0.69 -9.73 7.39
CA GLU A 38 0.18 -10.28 8.64
C GLU A 38 -1.16 -9.61 9.02
N GLU A 39 -1.87 -10.23 9.95
CA GLU A 39 -3.06 -9.63 10.56
C GLU A 39 -2.67 -8.30 11.24
N PRO A 40 -3.46 -7.22 11.06
CA PRO A 40 -3.19 -5.94 11.69
C PRO A 40 -3.28 -6.09 13.21
N SER A 41 -2.21 -5.72 13.90
CA SER A 41 -2.07 -5.88 15.37
C SER A 41 -1.51 -4.63 16.06
N GLY A 42 -1.14 -3.61 15.27
CA GLY A 42 -0.33 -2.48 15.70
C GLY A 42 1.18 -2.75 15.72
N LEU A 43 1.64 -3.96 15.39
CA LEU A 43 3.05 -4.40 15.49
C LEU A 43 3.59 -5.12 14.23
N SER A 44 2.80 -5.19 13.14
CA SER A 44 3.10 -6.02 11.98
C SER A 44 3.28 -5.22 10.68
N TRP A 45 3.54 -5.94 9.60
CA TRP A 45 3.37 -5.44 8.24
C TRP A 45 2.07 -5.99 7.68
N THR A 46 1.19 -5.12 7.24
CA THR A 46 -0.17 -5.48 6.84
C THR A 46 -0.62 -4.67 5.63
N GLY A 47 -1.79 -4.99 5.10
CA GLY A 47 -2.37 -4.25 3.99
C GLY A 47 -3.31 -5.07 3.12
N PHE A 48 -3.56 -4.53 1.93
CA PHE A 48 -4.34 -5.24 0.93
C PHE A 48 -3.88 -4.94 -0.49
N GLN A 49 -4.14 -5.90 -1.36
CA GLN A 49 -4.10 -5.78 -2.80
C GLN A 49 -5.53 -5.60 -3.32
N SER A 50 -5.74 -4.54 -4.09
CA SER A 50 -6.93 -4.37 -4.93
C SER A 50 -6.57 -4.83 -6.34
N GLU A 51 -6.86 -6.08 -6.64
CA GLU A 51 -6.49 -6.75 -7.89
C GLU A 51 -7.47 -6.41 -9.02
N ARG A 52 -6.91 -6.09 -10.20
CA ARG A 52 -7.59 -5.96 -11.48
C ARG A 52 -6.78 -6.71 -12.55
N GLU A 53 -7.28 -6.76 -13.77
CA GLU A 53 -6.54 -7.36 -14.89
C GLU A 53 -5.22 -6.61 -15.15
N GLY A 54 -4.11 -7.35 -15.19
CA GLY A 54 -2.77 -6.81 -15.48
C GLY A 54 -2.15 -5.92 -14.39
N GLY A 55 -2.82 -5.69 -13.26
CA GLY A 55 -2.35 -4.74 -12.26
C GLY A 55 -3.40 -4.38 -11.22
N GLY A 56 -3.27 -3.22 -10.59
CA GLY A 56 -4.22 -2.75 -9.59
C GLY A 56 -3.60 -1.75 -8.61
N TYR A 57 -3.98 -1.90 -7.34
CA TYR A 57 -3.43 -1.10 -6.25
C TYR A 57 -2.93 -1.96 -5.10
N LEU A 58 -1.90 -1.50 -4.40
CA LEU A 58 -1.40 -2.09 -3.17
C LEU A 58 -1.42 -1.02 -2.08
N ALA A 59 -2.13 -1.26 -0.99
CA ALA A 59 -2.00 -0.49 0.23
C ALA A 59 -1.14 -1.30 1.19
N VAL A 60 0.04 -0.78 1.52
CA VAL A 60 1.03 -1.42 2.40
C VAL A 60 1.19 -0.56 3.64
N TYR A 61 1.11 -1.17 4.82
CA TYR A 61 1.26 -0.51 6.10
C TYR A 61 2.41 -1.15 6.89
N ARG A 62 3.26 -0.28 7.47
CA ARG A 62 4.23 -0.66 8.49
C ARG A 62 3.72 -0.12 9.82
N GLU A 63 3.26 -1.02 10.69
CA GLU A 63 2.87 -0.66 12.05
C GLU A 63 4.12 -0.48 12.94
N ARG A 64 4.01 -0.63 14.27
CA ARG A 64 5.14 -0.46 15.19
C ARG A 64 6.04 -1.69 15.23
N THR A 65 6.85 -1.85 14.17
CA THR A 65 7.84 -2.93 14.04
C THR A 65 9.23 -2.39 13.70
N GLU A 66 10.27 -3.04 14.24
CA GLU A 66 11.67 -2.73 13.93
C GLU A 66 12.05 -3.10 12.49
N ARG A 67 11.28 -3.98 11.85
CA ARG A 67 11.48 -4.39 10.45
C ARG A 67 11.20 -3.22 9.51
N ALA A 68 12.25 -2.62 8.95
CA ALA A 68 12.15 -1.53 7.97
C ALA A 68 11.66 -1.98 6.59
N SER A 69 11.64 -3.29 6.33
CA SER A 69 11.09 -3.90 5.13
C SER A 69 10.36 -5.19 5.44
N ALA A 70 9.48 -5.60 4.53
CA ALA A 70 8.80 -6.89 4.60
C ALA A 70 8.63 -7.52 3.23
N ARG A 71 8.63 -8.85 3.23
CA ARG A 71 8.36 -9.71 2.08
C ARG A 71 6.85 -9.96 2.01
N LEU A 72 6.18 -9.33 1.05
CA LEU A 72 4.73 -9.40 0.88
C LEU A 72 4.40 -10.11 -0.42
N ARG A 73 3.43 -11.03 -0.38
CA ARG A 73 2.95 -11.73 -1.56
C ARG A 73 2.01 -10.85 -2.37
N VAL A 74 2.32 -10.65 -3.65
CA VAL A 74 1.45 -10.01 -4.63
C VAL A 74 0.82 -11.10 -5.48
N ARG A 75 -0.50 -11.21 -5.45
CA ARG A 75 -1.22 -12.23 -6.24
C ARG A 75 -1.01 -11.98 -7.73
N GLY A 76 -0.76 -13.06 -8.46
CA GLY A 76 -0.53 -13.04 -9.91
C GLY A 76 0.89 -12.64 -10.34
N ALA A 77 1.79 -12.37 -9.39
CA ALA A 77 3.15 -11.89 -9.65
C ALA A 77 4.22 -12.98 -9.69
N ALA A 78 3.89 -14.24 -9.45
CA ALA A 78 4.86 -15.34 -9.37
C ALA A 78 5.77 -15.40 -10.61
N GLY A 79 7.07 -15.15 -10.43
CA GLY A 79 8.08 -15.11 -11.50
C GLY A 79 7.84 -14.04 -12.57
N ARG A 80 7.11 -12.97 -12.26
CA ARG A 80 6.76 -11.90 -13.19
C ARG A 80 7.32 -10.56 -12.73
N ARG A 81 7.47 -9.63 -13.68
CA ARG A 81 7.95 -8.28 -13.37
C ARG A 81 6.81 -7.49 -12.75
N VAL A 82 7.08 -6.88 -11.61
CA VAL A 82 6.14 -6.02 -10.87
C VAL A 82 6.71 -4.62 -10.84
N VAL A 83 5.92 -3.67 -11.35
CA VAL A 83 6.22 -2.24 -11.27
C VAL A 83 5.20 -1.60 -10.34
N CYS A 84 5.65 -0.86 -9.33
CA CYS A 84 4.82 -0.16 -8.36
C CYS A 84 5.19 1.32 -8.33
N GLU A 85 4.22 2.17 -8.64
CA GLU A 85 4.35 3.63 -8.58
C GLU A 85 3.66 4.15 -7.31
N PRO A 86 4.36 4.86 -6.41
CA PRO A 86 3.74 5.40 -5.21
C PRO A 86 2.78 6.53 -5.57
N ILE A 87 1.58 6.50 -4.98
CA ILE A 87 0.54 7.51 -5.15
C ILE A 87 0.55 8.46 -3.96
N ILE A 88 0.54 7.91 -2.75
CA ILE A 88 0.56 8.63 -1.48
C ILE A 88 1.31 7.80 -0.43
N GLY A 89 1.79 8.46 0.62
CA GLY A 89 2.52 7.82 1.72
C GLY A 89 4.04 7.87 1.51
N GLN A 90 4.77 7.01 2.21
CA GLN A 90 6.23 7.03 2.30
C GLN A 90 6.92 5.92 1.50
N GLY A 91 6.23 5.41 0.48
CA GLY A 91 6.73 4.37 -0.40
C GLY A 91 7.68 4.91 -1.46
N ALA A 92 8.67 4.11 -1.84
CA ALA A 92 9.52 4.37 -3.00
C ALA A 92 9.01 3.58 -4.22
N PRO A 93 9.23 4.06 -5.45
CA PRO A 93 8.92 3.27 -6.65
C PRO A 93 9.70 1.95 -6.64
N LEU A 94 9.05 0.90 -7.15
CA LEU A 94 9.62 -0.44 -7.29
C LEU A 94 9.49 -0.92 -8.74
N ASP A 95 10.54 -1.56 -9.24
CA ASP A 95 10.55 -2.26 -10.52
C ASP A 95 11.43 -3.49 -10.36
N VAL A 96 10.80 -4.63 -10.10
CA VAL A 96 11.50 -5.86 -9.68
C VAL A 96 10.83 -7.09 -10.27
N GLU A 97 11.61 -8.16 -10.42
CA GLU A 97 11.07 -9.49 -10.66
C GLU A 97 10.61 -10.10 -9.33
N ALA A 98 9.34 -10.49 -9.25
CA ALA A 98 8.84 -11.18 -8.06
C ALA A 98 9.42 -12.59 -7.98
N GLY A 99 9.58 -13.08 -6.75
CA GLY A 99 9.98 -14.48 -6.54
C GLY A 99 9.04 -15.46 -7.23
N ALA A 100 9.48 -16.71 -7.41
CA ALA A 100 8.66 -17.79 -7.97
C ALA A 100 7.35 -18.03 -7.19
N ASP A 101 7.29 -17.53 -5.96
CA ASP A 101 6.16 -17.62 -5.06
C ASP A 101 5.29 -16.34 -5.06
N GLY A 102 5.63 -15.34 -5.88
CA GLY A 102 4.94 -14.05 -6.02
C GLY A 102 5.27 -13.03 -4.95
N VAL A 103 6.36 -13.23 -4.19
CA VAL A 103 6.77 -12.33 -3.11
C VAL A 103 7.64 -11.19 -3.62
N VAL A 104 7.34 -9.98 -3.14
CA VAL A 104 8.07 -8.73 -3.39
C VAL A 104 8.46 -8.12 -2.05
N THR A 105 9.64 -7.50 -1.97
CA THR A 105 10.11 -6.81 -0.77
C THR A 105 9.70 -5.34 -0.81
N PHE A 106 8.91 -4.89 0.15
CA PHE A 106 8.55 -3.49 0.33
C PHE A 106 9.34 -2.89 1.49
N ALA A 107 9.70 -1.61 1.39
CA ALA A 107 10.38 -0.87 2.46
C ALA A 107 9.62 0.41 2.76
N LEU A 108 9.53 0.76 4.05
CA LEU A 108 8.93 1.98 4.56
C LEU A 108 9.84 2.49 5.68
N PRO A 109 10.39 3.71 5.58
CA PRO A 109 11.50 4.14 6.42
C PRO A 109 11.13 4.29 7.90
N THR A 110 9.89 4.72 8.19
CA THR A 110 9.43 4.99 9.55
C THR A 110 8.33 4.01 10.00
N PRO A 111 8.26 3.62 11.27
CA PRO A 111 7.07 2.94 11.83
C PRO A 111 5.83 3.85 11.74
N TRP A 112 4.64 3.25 11.78
CA TRP A 112 3.36 3.98 11.62
C TRP A 112 3.22 4.71 10.29
N SER A 113 3.78 4.12 9.24
CA SER A 113 3.72 4.66 7.90
C SER A 113 2.98 3.72 6.97
N TYR A 114 2.64 4.25 5.80
CA TYR A 114 1.96 3.51 4.77
C TYR A 114 2.44 3.95 3.39
N ALA A 115 2.11 3.17 2.39
CA ALA A 115 2.16 3.57 1.00
C ALA A 115 0.99 2.95 0.24
N LEU A 116 0.39 3.76 -0.62
CA LEU A 116 -0.54 3.31 -1.64
C LEU A 116 0.19 3.35 -2.97
N TYR A 117 0.25 2.21 -3.66
CA TYR A 117 0.86 2.09 -4.99
C TYR A 117 -0.20 1.82 -6.04
N ALA A 118 -0.01 2.36 -7.24
CA ALA A 118 -0.52 1.73 -8.46
C ALA A 118 0.49 0.66 -8.86
N TYR A 119 0.05 -0.54 -9.23
CA TYR A 119 0.98 -1.57 -9.71
C TYR A 119 0.54 -2.17 -11.04
N THR A 120 1.51 -2.65 -11.80
CA THR A 120 1.32 -3.45 -13.02
C THR A 120 2.16 -4.71 -12.96
N ILE A 121 1.69 -5.79 -13.59
CA ILE A 121 2.43 -7.04 -13.73
C ILE A 121 2.63 -7.32 -15.22
N ALA A 122 3.89 -7.39 -15.65
CA ALA A 122 4.31 -7.80 -16.99
C ALA A 122 4.77 -9.26 -16.97
#